data_AF-A0A173SSA0-F1
#
_entry.id   AF-A0A173SSA0-F1
#
_cell.length_a   1.000
_cell.length_b   1.000
_cell.length_c   1.000
_cell.angle_alpha   90.00
_cell.angle_beta   90.00
_cell.angle_gamma   90.00
#
_symmetry.space_group_name_H-M   'P 1'
#
loop_
_entity.id
_entity.type
_entity.pdbx_description
1 polymer ?
#
loop_
_entity_poly.entity_id
_entity_poly.type
_entity_poly.pdbx_seq_one_letter_code
_entity_poly.pdbx_strand_id
1 'polypeptide(L)'
;MDNAELRKIIDQYVDDRYYDKDKLLQYLSMHQMVGTEIFDYVDKKSLPGGKQAHSRYLDSDSGYYPLHKESFIDRMPFYFYMPDIDDYHDGGCLDWLFGELRVQEQQLGVYKSLDLLEDFYQDLRYLFYEKKISLKDIFNYTLHQAGHIESGLFTMWVDYLHIRDDYKLESDIMPDRLITEFNRALIAAGKEPEIYNILYDIRDGMFVRNDMRLEFPGIFPCDEDGNPIMEWISLRIKNAKNIFCTCEKSKKGILYVQITPETVIDAFDVQCELENDDDCWVRAYTGPMATEFDYEALKNYRNVLGLKQQEVADAIGANVRTYQKWESGETTPDGTNLLRLMNWLNIPNVHEVTKWK
;
A
#
# COMPACT_ATOMS: atom_id res chain seq x y z
N MET A 1 39.60 18.12 0.34
CA MET A 1 38.83 19.28 0.85
C MET A 1 39.57 19.92 2.01
N ASP A 2 39.69 21.25 2.03
CA ASP A 2 40.29 21.98 3.16
C ASP A 2 39.27 22.24 4.28
N ASN A 3 39.75 22.66 5.46
CA ASN A 3 38.86 22.88 6.62
C ASN A 3 37.88 24.06 6.43
N ALA A 4 38.19 25.02 5.57
CA ALA A 4 37.31 26.17 5.34
C ALA A 4 36.12 25.76 4.45
N GLU A 5 36.37 24.92 3.45
CA GLU A 5 35.33 24.32 2.62
C GLU A 5 34.47 23.36 3.44
N LEU A 6 35.07 22.48 4.23
CA LEU A 6 34.34 21.59 5.15
C LEU A 6 33.45 22.38 6.13
N ARG A 7 33.96 23.47 6.69
CA ARG A 7 33.20 24.33 7.60
C ARG A 7 31.95 24.90 6.93
N LYS A 8 32.04 25.33 5.66
CA LYS A 8 30.86 25.84 4.93
C LYS A 8 29.78 24.78 4.78
N ILE A 9 30.16 23.54 4.46
CA ILE A 9 29.21 22.43 4.31
C ILE A 9 28.55 22.10 5.67
N ILE A 10 29.33 22.05 6.75
CA ILE A 10 28.81 21.86 8.12
C ILE A 10 27.84 22.98 8.50
N ASP A 11 28.22 24.23 8.25
CA ASP A 11 27.38 25.37 8.60
C ASP A 11 26.04 25.37 7.85
N GLN A 12 26.04 24.85 6.62
CA GLN A 12 24.86 24.76 5.76
C GLN A 12 23.89 23.64 6.17
N TYR A 13 24.38 22.46 6.52
CA TYR A 13 23.53 21.27 6.65
C TYR A 13 23.36 20.73 8.05
N VAL A 14 24.14 21.23 9.01
CA VAL A 14 24.06 20.80 10.39
C VAL A 14 23.33 21.87 11.17
N ASP A 15 22.30 21.49 11.93
CA ASP A 15 21.59 22.43 12.78
C ASP A 15 22.32 22.60 14.12
N ASP A 16 22.73 23.83 14.43
CA ASP A 16 23.47 24.12 15.66
C ASP A 16 22.61 24.02 16.93
N ARG A 17 21.28 23.99 16.82
CA ARG A 17 20.38 23.78 17.96
C ARG A 17 20.57 22.38 18.54
N TYR A 18 20.88 21.41 17.68
CA TYR A 18 20.93 19.99 18.02
C TYR A 18 22.36 19.42 18.04
N TYR A 19 23.27 19.98 17.24
CA TYR A 19 24.62 19.42 17.07
C TYR A 19 25.73 20.45 17.30
N ASP A 20 26.88 19.97 17.75
CA ASP A 20 28.10 20.74 17.96
C ASP A 20 28.97 20.74 16.68
N LYS A 21 28.86 21.84 15.91
CA LYS A 21 29.56 22.03 14.64
C LYS A 21 31.08 22.06 14.78
N ASP A 22 31.61 22.59 15.89
CA ASP A 22 33.06 22.69 16.09
C ASP A 22 33.65 21.32 16.43
N LYS A 23 32.94 20.52 17.24
CA LYS A 23 33.29 19.11 17.46
C LYS A 23 33.25 18.31 16.17
N LEU A 24 32.22 18.49 15.34
CA LEU A 24 32.11 17.81 14.06
C LEU A 24 33.29 18.14 13.15
N LEU A 25 33.64 19.42 13.01
CA LEU A 25 34.79 19.87 12.23
C LEU A 25 36.11 19.29 12.76
N GLN A 26 36.30 19.30 14.08
CA GLN A 26 37.49 18.73 14.71
C GLN A 26 37.59 17.23 14.42
N TYR A 27 36.51 16.47 14.61
CA TYR A 27 36.50 15.04 14.36
C TYR A 27 36.85 14.73 12.90
N LEU A 28 36.19 15.39 11.94
CA LEU A 28 36.43 15.18 10.50
C LEU A 28 37.81 15.67 10.03
N SER A 29 38.43 16.60 10.74
CA SER A 29 39.81 17.02 10.47
C SER A 29 40.84 15.93 10.84
N MET A 30 40.55 15.16 11.88
CA MET A 30 41.48 14.16 12.44
C MET A 30 41.30 12.76 11.84
N HIS A 31 40.11 12.43 11.37
CA HIS A 31 39.76 11.09 10.93
C HIS A 31 39.59 11.00 9.41
N GLN A 32 40.11 9.90 8.83
CA GLN A 32 39.89 9.53 7.42
C GLN A 32 38.71 8.57 7.27
N MET A 33 38.46 7.76 8.30
CA MET A 33 37.30 6.89 8.43
C MET A 33 36.40 7.45 9.52
N VAL A 34 35.11 7.56 9.25
CA VAL A 34 34.12 8.10 10.18
C VAL A 34 33.28 6.94 10.70
N GLY A 35 33.41 6.62 11.98
CA GLY A 35 32.61 5.59 12.65
C GLY A 35 31.28 6.12 13.18
N THR A 36 30.45 5.22 13.71
CA THR A 36 29.13 5.56 14.28
C THR A 36 29.23 6.51 15.48
N GLU A 37 30.34 6.48 16.21
CA GLU A 37 30.56 7.30 17.40
C GLU A 37 30.50 8.80 17.14
N ILE A 38 30.64 9.22 15.87
CA ILE A 38 30.55 10.64 15.51
C ILE A 38 29.19 11.23 15.89
N PHE A 39 28.11 10.45 15.78
CA PHE A 39 26.76 10.97 15.98
C PHE A 39 26.52 11.33 17.45
N ASP A 40 26.81 10.43 18.40
CA ASP A 40 26.72 10.75 19.85
C ASP A 40 27.78 11.79 20.27
N TYR A 41 28.97 11.79 19.66
CA TYR A 41 30.03 12.74 20.00
C TYR A 41 29.61 14.21 19.76
N VAL A 42 28.85 14.47 18.69
CA VAL A 42 28.42 15.81 18.28
C VAL A 42 27.01 16.16 18.74
N ASP A 43 26.21 15.20 19.21
CA ASP A 43 24.86 15.43 19.71
C ASP A 43 24.87 16.27 21.02
N LYS A 44 24.11 17.36 21.04
CA LYS A 44 23.97 18.22 22.23
C LYS A 44 22.94 17.70 23.25
N LYS A 45 22.16 16.68 22.88
CA LYS A 45 21.05 16.10 23.66
C LYS A 45 20.02 17.16 24.04
N SER A 46 19.78 18.09 23.12
CA SER A 46 18.92 19.27 23.30
C SER A 46 17.42 18.93 23.27
N LEU A 47 17.03 17.74 22.81
CA LEU A 47 15.62 17.36 22.71
C LEU A 47 15.02 17.04 24.09
N PRO A 48 13.68 17.20 24.27
CA PRO A 48 13.00 16.91 25.52
C PRO A 48 13.31 15.51 26.06
N GLY A 49 13.67 15.44 27.35
CA GLY A 49 14.05 14.19 28.02
C GLY A 49 15.47 13.72 27.71
N GLY A 50 16.32 14.56 27.10
CA GLY A 50 17.70 14.20 26.76
C GLY A 50 17.78 13.17 25.63
N LYS A 51 16.76 13.12 24.76
CA LYS A 51 16.74 12.25 23.58
C LYS A 51 17.80 12.71 22.59
N GLN A 52 18.41 11.75 21.89
CA GLN A 52 19.30 12.03 20.77
C GLN A 52 18.53 12.63 19.58
N ALA A 53 19.18 13.50 18.83
CA ALA A 53 18.59 14.16 17.66
C ALA A 53 18.74 13.31 16.40
N HIS A 54 19.85 12.60 16.24
CA HIS A 54 20.08 11.77 15.05
C HIS A 54 19.24 10.49 15.06
N SER A 55 19.04 9.93 13.86
CA SER A 55 18.33 8.67 13.66
C SER A 55 18.95 7.53 14.47
N ARG A 56 18.13 6.78 15.21
CA ARG A 56 18.61 5.62 16.01
C ARG A 56 19.13 4.48 15.15
N TYR A 57 18.77 4.47 13.88
CA TYR A 57 19.26 3.46 12.95
C TYR A 57 20.76 3.62 12.69
N LEU A 58 21.29 4.83 12.78
CA LEU A 58 22.72 5.11 12.62
C LEU A 58 23.55 4.49 13.75
N ASP A 59 22.96 4.19 14.91
CA ASP A 59 23.63 3.48 16.01
C ASP A 59 23.71 1.97 15.79
N SER A 60 23.00 1.44 14.80
CA SER A 60 22.93 0.01 14.55
C SER A 60 23.86 -0.41 13.40
N ASP A 61 24.42 -1.62 13.48
CA ASP A 61 25.17 -2.21 12.35
C ASP A 61 24.30 -2.53 11.12
N SER A 62 23.03 -2.09 11.11
CA SER A 62 22.15 -2.12 9.94
C SER A 62 22.00 -0.75 9.26
N GLY A 63 22.18 0.35 9.98
CA GLY A 63 21.90 1.70 9.45
C GLY A 63 23.15 2.52 9.14
N TYR A 64 24.31 2.10 9.63
CA TYR A 64 25.57 2.77 9.32
C TYR A 64 26.76 1.83 9.40
N TYR A 65 27.69 1.99 8.46
CA TYR A 65 29.00 1.34 8.44
C TYR A 65 30.08 2.41 8.37
N PRO A 66 31.26 2.23 8.97
CA PRO A 66 32.32 3.21 8.88
C PRO A 66 32.65 3.59 7.43
N LEU A 67 32.53 4.87 7.10
CA LEU A 67 32.73 5.40 5.75
C LEU A 67 34.02 6.19 5.66
N HIS A 68 34.58 6.27 4.45
CA HIS A 68 35.56 7.31 4.16
C HIS A 68 34.92 8.68 4.36
N LYS A 69 35.73 9.61 4.88
CA LYS A 69 35.31 10.99 5.18
C LYS A 69 34.56 11.66 4.03
N GLU A 70 35.00 11.45 2.79
CA GLU A 70 34.36 12.06 1.61
C GLU A 70 32.93 11.56 1.42
N SER A 71 32.70 10.24 1.53
CA SER A 71 31.36 9.64 1.49
C SER A 71 30.49 10.07 2.66
N PHE A 72 31.07 10.25 3.85
CA PHE A 72 30.34 10.78 5.00
C PHE A 72 29.85 12.22 4.75
N ILE A 73 30.70 13.07 4.19
CA ILE A 73 30.39 14.48 3.93
C ILE A 73 29.31 14.59 2.86
N ASP A 74 29.37 13.76 1.84
CA ASP A 74 28.34 13.69 0.79
C ASP A 74 26.96 13.30 1.35
N ARG A 75 26.90 12.45 2.39
CA ARG A 75 25.65 12.04 3.07
C ARG A 75 25.27 12.90 4.28
N MET A 76 26.13 13.83 4.68
CA MET A 76 25.93 14.71 5.83
C MET A 76 24.58 15.46 5.83
N PRO A 77 24.05 15.95 4.69
CA PRO A 77 22.73 16.57 4.63
C PRO A 77 21.61 15.68 5.19
N PHE A 78 21.69 14.36 4.98
CA PHE A 78 20.66 13.42 5.41
C PHE A 78 20.83 13.01 6.87
N TYR A 79 22.07 12.81 7.31
CA TYR A 79 22.37 12.37 8.67
C TYR A 79 21.98 13.39 9.74
N PHE A 80 22.12 14.68 9.43
CA PHE A 80 21.92 15.78 10.38
C PHE A 80 20.66 16.60 10.09
N TYR A 81 19.83 16.15 9.14
CA TYR A 81 18.52 16.76 8.92
C TYR A 81 17.66 16.55 10.16
N MET A 82 17.18 17.65 10.72
CA MET A 82 16.21 17.65 11.81
C MET A 82 14.94 18.36 11.34
N PRO A 83 13.77 17.70 11.44
CA PRO A 83 12.50 18.36 11.15
C PRO A 83 12.30 19.55 12.07
N ASP A 84 11.64 20.59 11.57
CA ASP A 84 11.19 21.68 12.41
C ASP A 84 10.04 21.22 13.32
N ILE A 85 10.37 20.94 14.59
CA ILE A 85 9.42 20.49 15.61
C ILE A 85 8.24 21.44 15.86
N ASP A 86 8.34 22.71 15.45
CA ASP A 86 7.25 23.68 15.54
C ASP A 86 6.34 23.68 14.29
N ASP A 87 6.76 23.03 13.19
CA ASP A 87 5.99 22.88 11.96
C ASP A 87 5.35 21.49 11.88
N TYR A 88 4.02 21.43 12.03
CA TYR A 88 3.27 20.18 11.95
C TYR A 88 3.35 19.50 10.57
N HIS A 89 3.75 20.22 9.52
CA HIS A 89 3.96 19.68 8.18
C HIS A 89 5.39 19.17 7.94
N ASP A 90 6.30 19.38 8.90
CA ASP A 90 7.68 18.92 8.83
C ASP A 90 7.92 17.85 9.91
N GLY A 91 7.37 16.66 9.67
CA GLY A 91 7.53 15.50 10.58
C GLY A 91 8.56 14.49 10.07
N GLY A 92 8.96 14.62 8.81
CA GLY A 92 9.88 13.76 8.07
C GLY A 92 11.28 13.70 8.67
N CYS A 93 11.90 12.52 8.71
CA CYS A 93 13.31 12.37 9.06
C CYS A 93 13.86 11.03 8.56
N LEU A 94 15.17 10.84 8.73
CA LEU A 94 15.86 9.64 8.26
C LEU A 94 15.36 8.35 8.92
N ASP A 95 14.89 8.40 10.18
CA ASP A 95 14.29 7.25 10.86
C ASP A 95 13.07 6.68 10.09
N TRP A 96 12.31 7.53 9.41
CA TRP A 96 11.11 7.11 8.68
C TRP A 96 11.46 6.38 7.39
N LEU A 97 12.37 6.94 6.60
CA LEU A 97 12.83 6.31 5.36
C LEU A 97 13.57 4.99 5.63
N PHE A 98 14.29 4.90 6.75
CA PHE A 98 14.85 3.62 7.21
C PHE A 98 13.78 2.58 7.60
N GLY A 99 12.59 3.04 7.99
CA GLY A 99 11.42 2.17 8.17
C GLY A 99 11.06 1.46 6.87
N GLU A 100 11.02 2.20 5.75
CA GLU A 100 10.75 1.63 4.42
C GLU A 100 11.83 0.64 3.98
N LEU A 101 13.11 1.01 4.16
CA LEU A 101 14.24 0.11 3.85
C LEU A 101 14.12 -1.24 4.58
N ARG A 102 13.73 -1.24 5.87
CA ARG A 102 13.53 -2.49 6.62
C ARG A 102 12.39 -3.34 6.07
N VAL A 103 11.31 -2.74 5.61
CA VAL A 103 10.21 -3.49 5.00
C VAL A 103 10.69 -4.16 3.71
N GLN A 104 11.47 -3.44 2.91
CA GLN A 104 12.08 -3.99 1.70
C GLN A 104 13.05 -5.15 2.01
N GLU A 105 13.91 -5.01 3.02
CA GLU A 105 14.78 -6.10 3.48
C GLU A 105 13.98 -7.36 3.85
N GLN A 106 12.88 -7.19 4.60
CA GLN A 106 12.00 -8.28 4.99
C GLN A 106 11.33 -8.96 3.79
N GLN A 107 10.83 -8.18 2.83
CA GLN A 107 10.21 -8.69 1.61
C GLN A 107 11.19 -9.50 0.75
N LEU A 108 12.45 -9.07 0.68
CA LEU A 108 13.52 -9.76 -0.04
C LEU A 108 14.14 -10.93 0.76
N GLY A 109 13.76 -11.12 2.03
CA GLY A 109 14.33 -12.14 2.90
C GLY A 109 15.81 -11.92 3.21
N VAL A 110 16.28 -10.67 3.12
CA VAL A 110 17.66 -10.27 3.44
C VAL A 110 17.70 -9.53 4.78
N TYR A 111 18.89 -9.44 5.37
CA TYR A 111 19.07 -8.75 6.65
C TYR A 111 20.40 -8.02 6.64
N LYS A 112 20.39 -6.72 6.98
CA LYS A 112 21.59 -5.87 6.98
C LYS A 112 22.27 -5.86 5.61
N SER A 113 21.47 -5.65 4.56
CA SER A 113 21.99 -5.62 3.20
C SER A 113 22.74 -4.32 2.96
N LEU A 114 24.07 -4.40 2.85
CA LEU A 114 24.91 -3.24 2.54
C LEU A 114 24.57 -2.65 1.16
N ASP A 115 24.24 -3.51 0.20
CA ASP A 115 23.89 -3.10 -1.16
C ASP A 115 22.58 -2.29 -1.16
N LEU A 116 21.54 -2.76 -0.44
CA LEU A 116 20.29 -2.00 -0.32
C LEU A 116 20.47 -0.68 0.43
N LEU A 117 21.34 -0.66 1.45
CA LEU A 117 21.67 0.57 2.15
C LEU A 117 22.40 1.56 1.23
N GLU A 118 23.30 1.08 0.38
CA GLU A 118 24.00 1.91 -0.59
C GLU A 118 23.03 2.47 -1.63
N ASP A 119 22.19 1.62 -2.22
CA ASP A 119 21.16 2.00 -3.19
C ASP A 119 20.24 3.09 -2.60
N PHE A 120 19.78 2.90 -1.36
CA PHE A 120 18.99 3.90 -0.63
C PHE A 120 19.70 5.26 -0.51
N TYR A 121 21.01 5.28 -0.22
CA TYR A 121 21.75 6.55 -0.21
C TYR A 121 21.98 7.12 -1.61
N GLN A 122 22.12 6.28 -2.64
CA GLN A 122 22.19 6.77 -4.02
C GLN A 122 20.87 7.45 -4.42
N ASP A 123 19.73 6.91 -4.01
CA ASP A 123 18.42 7.52 -4.23
C ASP A 123 18.31 8.89 -3.55
N LEU A 124 18.70 8.99 -2.27
CA LEU A 124 18.73 10.27 -1.55
C LEU A 124 19.64 11.30 -2.24
N ARG A 125 20.81 10.86 -2.72
CA ARG A 125 21.75 11.72 -3.47
C ARG A 125 21.16 12.16 -4.80
N TYR A 126 20.50 11.28 -5.53
CA TYR A 126 19.82 11.60 -6.78
C TYR A 126 18.75 12.68 -6.56
N LEU A 127 17.88 12.50 -5.56
CA LEU A 127 16.84 13.48 -5.21
C LEU A 127 17.46 14.84 -4.81
N PHE A 128 18.48 14.82 -3.95
CA PHE A 128 19.04 16.04 -3.40
C PHE A 128 19.99 16.76 -4.36
N TYR A 129 20.99 16.06 -4.87
CA TYR A 129 22.06 16.66 -5.68
C TYR A 129 21.69 16.77 -7.15
N GLU A 130 20.95 15.85 -7.73
CA GLU A 130 20.60 15.90 -9.16
C GLU A 130 19.28 16.62 -9.38
N LYS A 131 18.23 16.24 -8.65
CA LYS A 131 16.91 16.88 -8.76
C LYS A 131 16.76 18.19 -8.00
N LYS A 132 17.73 18.52 -7.14
CA LYS A 132 17.73 19.76 -6.35
C LYS A 132 16.49 19.89 -5.46
N ILE A 133 15.92 18.75 -5.04
CA ILE A 133 14.80 18.72 -4.12
C ILE A 133 15.31 19.07 -2.72
N SER A 134 14.57 19.90 -1.98
CA SER A 134 15.00 20.30 -0.64
C SER A 134 14.96 19.11 0.32
N LEU A 135 15.80 19.11 1.37
CA LEU A 135 15.76 18.06 2.39
C LEU A 135 14.36 17.94 3.02
N LYS A 136 13.71 19.08 3.27
CA LYS A 136 12.35 19.11 3.79
C LYS A 136 11.37 18.37 2.89
N ASP A 137 11.43 18.60 1.59
CA ASP A 137 10.55 17.92 0.65
C ASP A 137 10.90 16.42 0.54
N ILE A 138 12.20 16.05 0.51
CA ILE A 138 12.63 14.64 0.47
C ILE A 138 12.05 13.84 1.64
N PHE A 139 12.11 14.40 2.86
CA PHE A 139 11.66 13.68 4.05
C PHE A 139 10.14 13.73 4.29
N ASN A 140 9.42 14.66 3.65
CA ASN A 140 7.99 14.87 3.92
C ASN A 140 7.06 14.55 2.75
N TYR A 141 7.55 14.51 1.51
CA TYR A 141 6.69 14.36 0.34
C TYR A 141 5.86 13.08 0.38
N THR A 142 6.47 11.92 0.61
CA THR A 142 5.76 10.63 0.67
C THR A 142 4.83 10.53 1.87
N LEU A 143 5.22 11.13 3.01
CA LEU A 143 4.37 11.26 4.19
C LEU A 143 3.12 12.10 3.88
N HIS A 144 3.26 13.17 3.12
CA HIS A 144 2.14 14.02 2.69
C HIS A 144 1.26 13.33 1.66
N GLN A 145 1.82 12.47 0.80
CA GLN A 145 1.06 11.66 -0.17
C GLN A 145 0.17 10.62 0.52
N ALA A 146 0.68 9.89 1.53
CA ALA A 146 -0.10 8.88 2.24
C ALA A 146 -1.00 9.46 3.35
N GLY A 147 -0.58 10.55 3.98
CA GLY A 147 -1.18 11.07 5.22
C GLY A 147 -0.73 10.33 6.48
N HIS A 148 0.09 9.28 6.34
CA HIS A 148 0.72 8.49 7.39
C HIS A 148 1.98 7.82 6.82
N ILE A 149 2.71 7.06 7.65
CA ILE A 149 3.88 6.30 7.18
C ILE A 149 3.39 5.07 6.43
N GLU A 150 3.59 5.04 5.12
CA GLU A 150 3.23 3.93 4.23
C GLU A 150 4.51 3.38 3.58
N SER A 151 4.65 2.05 3.55
CA SER A 151 5.84 1.41 2.98
C SER A 151 5.85 1.48 1.45
N GLY A 152 7.01 1.75 0.86
CA GLY A 152 7.27 1.60 -0.58
C GLY A 152 6.98 2.86 -1.41
N LEU A 153 6.38 3.90 -0.84
CA LEU A 153 6.13 5.15 -1.56
C LEU A 153 7.41 5.91 -1.88
N PHE A 154 8.45 5.81 -1.05
CA PHE A 154 9.75 6.43 -1.35
C PHE A 154 10.38 5.80 -2.58
N THR A 155 10.46 4.46 -2.61
CA THR A 155 10.98 3.72 -3.77
C THR A 155 10.16 4.00 -5.02
N MET A 156 8.82 3.99 -4.92
CA MET A 156 7.94 4.34 -6.04
C MET A 156 8.20 5.75 -6.57
N TRP A 157 8.47 6.71 -5.70
CA TRP A 157 8.79 8.08 -6.12
C TRP A 157 10.12 8.17 -6.87
N VAL A 158 11.14 7.45 -6.40
CA VAL A 158 12.44 7.39 -7.07
C VAL A 158 12.30 6.72 -8.44
N ASP A 159 11.62 5.58 -8.50
CA ASP A 159 11.34 4.85 -9.75
C ASP A 159 10.55 5.72 -10.74
N TYR A 160 9.55 6.45 -10.25
CA TYR A 160 8.80 7.42 -11.04
C TYR A 160 9.74 8.45 -11.70
N LEU A 161 10.66 9.02 -10.92
CA LEU A 161 11.58 10.03 -11.42
C LEU A 161 12.59 9.47 -12.43
N HIS A 162 13.06 8.24 -12.23
CA HIS A 162 13.89 7.55 -13.22
C HIS A 162 13.14 7.32 -14.53
N ILE A 163 11.91 6.79 -14.48
CA ILE A 163 11.07 6.62 -15.68
C ILE A 163 10.85 7.97 -16.37
N ARG A 164 10.53 9.00 -15.58
CA ARG A 164 10.33 10.37 -16.08
C ARG A 164 11.56 10.89 -16.82
N ASP A 165 12.77 10.65 -16.30
CA ASP A 165 14.01 11.07 -16.96
C ASP A 165 14.30 10.28 -18.23
N ASP A 166 14.22 8.95 -18.17
CA ASP A 166 14.52 8.04 -19.27
C ASP A 166 13.62 8.30 -20.47
N TYR A 167 12.34 8.56 -20.21
CA TYR A 167 11.33 8.82 -21.23
C TYR A 167 11.05 10.31 -21.46
N LYS A 168 11.79 11.20 -20.79
CA LYS A 168 11.69 12.66 -20.89
C LYS A 168 10.26 13.19 -20.71
N LEU A 169 9.57 12.65 -19.72
CA LEU A 169 8.21 13.07 -19.37
C LEU A 169 8.25 14.47 -18.75
N GLU A 170 7.32 15.33 -19.15
CA GLU A 170 7.21 16.72 -18.68
C GLU A 170 6.43 16.85 -17.36
N SER A 171 5.99 15.74 -16.77
CA SER A 171 5.24 15.70 -15.51
C SER A 171 6.06 16.28 -14.34
N ASP A 172 5.36 16.71 -13.29
CA ASP A 172 5.98 17.27 -12.09
C ASP A 172 6.91 16.24 -11.43
N ILE A 173 8.00 16.70 -10.80
CA ILE A 173 8.88 15.83 -10.02
C ILE A 173 8.27 15.47 -8.65
N MET A 174 7.30 16.26 -8.17
CA MET A 174 6.57 16.02 -6.92
C MET A 174 5.07 16.15 -7.18
N PRO A 175 4.48 15.24 -7.97
CA PRO A 175 3.08 15.34 -8.33
C PRO A 175 2.14 15.27 -7.12
N ASP A 176 1.03 15.98 -7.20
CA ASP A 176 0.01 15.95 -6.15
C ASP A 176 -0.57 14.55 -5.91
N ARG A 177 -0.47 13.63 -6.89
CA ARG A 177 -1.03 12.27 -6.87
C ARG A 177 0.01 11.28 -7.35
N LEU A 178 1.00 10.97 -6.52
CA LEU A 178 2.15 10.14 -6.91
C LEU A 178 1.72 8.82 -7.56
N ILE A 179 0.80 8.09 -6.93
CA ILE A 179 0.37 6.78 -7.42
C ILE A 179 -0.33 6.85 -8.79
N THR A 180 -1.03 7.95 -9.08
CA THR A 180 -1.66 8.21 -10.38
C THR A 180 -0.59 8.49 -11.44
N GLU A 181 0.36 9.37 -11.12
CA GLU A 181 1.43 9.74 -12.06
C GLU A 181 2.43 8.61 -12.30
N PHE A 182 2.66 7.75 -11.30
CA PHE A 182 3.47 6.56 -11.45
C PHE A 182 2.89 5.61 -12.49
N ASN A 183 1.58 5.29 -12.41
CA ASN A 183 0.93 4.46 -13.42
C ASN A 183 0.96 5.10 -14.82
N ARG A 184 0.78 6.43 -14.92
CA ARG A 184 0.92 7.14 -16.19
C ARG A 184 2.34 7.00 -16.76
N ALA A 185 3.36 7.11 -15.92
CA ALA A 185 4.75 6.93 -16.30
C ALA A 185 5.05 5.49 -16.74
N LEU A 186 4.53 4.48 -16.02
CA LEU A 186 4.64 3.07 -16.41
C LEU A 186 4.03 2.82 -17.80
N ILE A 187 2.81 3.30 -18.03
CA ILE A 187 2.11 3.17 -19.32
C ILE A 187 2.90 3.86 -20.43
N ALA A 188 3.41 5.08 -20.19
CA ALA A 188 4.24 5.79 -21.15
C ALA A 188 5.54 5.04 -21.48
N ALA A 189 6.07 4.29 -20.51
CA ALA A 189 7.22 3.41 -20.68
C ALA A 189 6.90 2.06 -21.35
N GLY A 190 5.63 1.78 -21.65
CA GLY A 190 5.18 0.48 -22.18
C GLY A 190 5.18 -0.64 -21.14
N LYS A 191 5.12 -0.30 -19.85
CA LYS A 191 4.99 -1.24 -18.73
C LYS A 191 3.53 -1.33 -18.29
N GLU A 192 3.18 -2.45 -17.66
CA GLU A 192 1.86 -2.61 -17.04
C GLU A 192 1.72 -1.66 -15.83
N PRO A 193 0.54 -1.07 -15.61
CA PRO A 193 0.27 -0.24 -14.44
C PRO A 193 0.16 -1.08 -13.16
N GLU A 194 0.43 -0.47 -12.01
CA GLU A 194 0.17 -1.09 -10.71
C GLU A 194 -1.34 -1.16 -10.44
N ILE A 195 -1.77 -2.25 -9.79
CA ILE A 195 -3.14 -2.45 -9.34
C ILE A 195 -3.24 -2.13 -7.85
N TYR A 196 -4.04 -1.14 -7.51
CA TYR A 196 -4.22 -0.67 -6.14
C TYR A 196 -5.32 -1.46 -5.45
N ASN A 197 -4.91 -2.21 -4.44
CA ASN A 197 -5.79 -3.12 -3.70
C ASN A 197 -6.71 -2.37 -2.73
N ILE A 198 -7.95 -2.87 -2.62
CA ILE A 198 -8.81 -2.53 -1.49
C ILE A 198 -8.15 -3.01 -0.19
N LEU A 199 -8.27 -2.20 0.86
CA LEU A 199 -7.91 -2.61 2.21
C LEU A 199 -9.10 -3.36 2.79
N TYR A 200 -8.95 -4.66 3.07
CA TYR A 200 -9.97 -5.44 3.77
C TYR A 200 -9.39 -6.09 5.03
N ASP A 201 -10.14 -6.04 6.15
CA ASP A 201 -9.86 -6.88 7.33
C ASP A 201 -10.61 -8.21 7.10
N ILE A 202 -9.90 -9.33 7.18
CA ILE A 202 -10.42 -10.69 7.03
C ILE A 202 -11.64 -10.93 7.95
N ARG A 203 -11.75 -10.18 9.06
CA ARG A 203 -12.86 -10.28 10.00
C ARG A 203 -14.14 -9.55 9.57
N ASP A 204 -14.01 -8.47 8.78
CA ASP A 204 -15.14 -7.60 8.42
C ASP A 204 -15.65 -7.81 6.99
N GLY A 205 -14.94 -8.61 6.18
CA GLY A 205 -15.26 -8.89 4.79
C GLY A 205 -14.71 -7.83 3.82
N MET A 206 -14.93 -8.02 2.52
CA MET A 206 -14.34 -7.18 1.46
C MET A 206 -14.89 -5.75 1.39
N PHE A 207 -16.05 -5.49 2.00
CA PHE A 207 -16.69 -4.18 2.00
C PHE A 207 -17.61 -4.01 3.20
N VAL A 208 -17.87 -2.76 3.57
CA VAL A 208 -18.94 -2.41 4.50
C VAL A 208 -20.19 -2.03 3.69
N ARG A 209 -21.35 -2.60 4.05
CA ARG A 209 -22.62 -2.24 3.41
C ARG A 209 -23.39 -1.22 4.23
N ASN A 210 -23.77 -0.12 3.58
CA ASN A 210 -24.57 0.95 4.14
C ASN A 210 -25.76 1.26 3.19
N ASP A 211 -26.92 0.66 3.48
CA ASP A 211 -28.11 0.64 2.60
C ASP A 211 -27.78 0.16 1.17
N MET A 212 -27.82 1.10 0.22
CA MET A 212 -27.62 0.94 -1.21
C MET A 212 -26.20 1.36 -1.63
N ARG A 213 -25.28 1.46 -0.67
CA ARG A 213 -23.87 1.78 -0.89
C ARG A 213 -22.99 0.68 -0.30
N LEU A 214 -21.99 0.28 -1.07
CA LEU A 214 -20.89 -0.55 -0.61
C LEU A 214 -19.65 0.33 -0.48
N GLU A 215 -18.92 0.15 0.61
CA GLU A 215 -17.79 0.98 1.01
C GLU A 215 -16.53 0.13 1.02
N PHE A 216 -15.54 0.52 0.21
CA PHE A 216 -14.25 -0.15 0.07
C PHE A 216 -13.15 0.81 0.53
N PRO A 217 -12.53 0.59 1.70
CA PRO A 217 -11.43 1.44 2.14
C PRO A 217 -10.17 1.16 1.32
N GLY A 218 -9.33 2.17 1.12
CA GLY A 218 -8.08 2.01 0.39
C GLY A 218 -7.38 3.30 0.04
N ILE A 219 -6.30 3.16 -0.71
CA ILE A 219 -5.53 4.25 -1.32
C ILE A 219 -5.72 4.06 -2.82
N PHE A 220 -6.49 4.94 -3.45
CA PHE A 220 -6.92 4.72 -4.83
C PHE A 220 -6.45 5.84 -5.75
N PRO A 221 -5.97 5.52 -6.96
CA PRO A 221 -5.64 6.51 -7.95
C PRO A 221 -6.91 7.27 -8.37
N CYS A 222 -6.80 8.58 -8.41
CA CYS A 222 -7.87 9.46 -8.87
C CYS A 222 -7.35 10.46 -9.91
N ASP A 223 -8.26 10.99 -10.71
CA ASP A 223 -7.99 12.07 -11.65
C ASP A 223 -7.96 13.45 -10.95
N GLU A 224 -7.84 14.51 -11.75
CA GLU A 224 -7.79 15.89 -11.24
C GLU A 224 -9.07 16.33 -10.53
N ASP A 225 -10.22 15.79 -10.95
CA ASP A 225 -11.54 16.04 -10.39
C ASP A 225 -11.84 15.16 -9.17
N GLY A 226 -10.95 14.23 -8.82
CA GLY A 226 -11.11 13.29 -7.71
C GLY A 226 -11.93 12.04 -8.07
N ASN A 227 -12.20 11.80 -9.35
CA ASN A 227 -12.87 10.57 -9.77
C ASN A 227 -11.86 9.41 -9.71
N PRO A 228 -12.26 8.23 -9.20
CA PRO A 228 -11.39 7.06 -9.14
C PRO A 228 -11.09 6.52 -10.54
N ILE A 229 -9.83 6.15 -10.78
CA ILE A 229 -9.38 5.53 -12.03
C ILE A 229 -9.55 4.01 -11.89
N MET A 230 -10.76 3.53 -12.21
CA MET A 230 -11.19 2.16 -11.93
C MET A 230 -10.34 1.07 -12.59
N GLU A 231 -9.70 1.34 -13.71
CA GLU A 231 -8.83 0.39 -14.42
C GLU A 231 -7.56 0.01 -13.63
N TRP A 232 -7.18 0.83 -12.63
CA TRP A 232 -6.02 0.58 -11.77
C TRP A 232 -6.44 0.17 -10.35
N ILE A 233 -7.71 -0.14 -10.12
CA ILE A 233 -8.22 -0.54 -8.81
C ILE A 233 -8.57 -2.02 -8.87
N SER A 234 -8.34 -2.74 -7.77
CA SER A 234 -8.59 -4.18 -7.63
C SER A 234 -10.09 -4.58 -7.61
N LEU A 235 -10.93 -3.86 -8.35
CA LEU A 235 -12.38 -4.04 -8.43
C LEU A 235 -12.87 -3.95 -9.88
N ARG A 236 -13.64 -4.95 -10.32
CA ARG A 236 -14.39 -4.91 -11.58
C ARG A 236 -15.86 -4.73 -11.26
N ILE A 237 -16.43 -3.61 -11.70
CA ILE A 237 -17.82 -3.23 -11.37
C ILE A 237 -18.66 -3.13 -12.63
N LYS A 238 -19.82 -3.77 -12.62
CA LYS A 238 -20.82 -3.71 -13.69
C LYS A 238 -22.15 -3.22 -13.15
N ASN A 239 -22.88 -2.41 -13.92
CA ASN A 239 -24.23 -1.92 -13.62
C ASN A 239 -24.37 -1.20 -12.26
N ALA A 240 -23.33 -0.53 -11.79
CA ALA A 240 -23.45 0.37 -10.64
C ALA A 240 -24.22 1.63 -11.04
N LYS A 241 -24.96 2.20 -10.08
CA LYS A 241 -25.67 3.48 -10.27
C LYS A 241 -24.69 4.64 -10.30
N ASN A 242 -23.69 4.60 -9.42
CA ASN A 242 -22.65 5.62 -9.30
C ASN A 242 -21.42 5.03 -8.60
N ILE A 243 -20.24 5.57 -8.91
CA ILE A 243 -18.96 5.22 -8.27
C ILE A 243 -18.21 6.52 -7.97
N PHE A 244 -17.73 6.70 -6.74
CA PHE A 244 -16.95 7.87 -6.34
C PHE A 244 -16.05 7.56 -5.15
N CYS A 245 -14.95 8.29 -4.94
CA CYS A 245 -14.09 8.16 -3.76
C CYS A 245 -14.11 9.43 -2.89
N THR A 246 -13.82 9.27 -1.59
CA THR A 246 -13.44 10.38 -0.70
C THR A 246 -11.92 10.63 -0.65
N CYS A 247 -11.17 10.04 -1.57
CA CYS A 247 -9.72 10.12 -1.65
C CYS A 247 -9.32 11.55 -2.01
N GLU A 248 -8.70 12.28 -1.09
CA GLU A 248 -8.14 13.59 -1.40
C GLU A 248 -6.77 13.40 -2.03
N LYS A 249 -6.62 13.71 -3.33
CA LYS A 249 -5.35 13.56 -4.06
C LYS A 249 -4.74 12.15 -3.88
N SER A 250 -5.58 11.12 -4.04
CA SER A 250 -5.20 9.70 -3.89
C SER A 250 -4.74 9.27 -2.49
N LYS A 251 -4.93 10.10 -1.44
CA LYS A 251 -4.75 9.69 -0.03
C LYS A 251 -5.73 8.59 0.36
N LYS A 252 -5.45 7.95 1.51
CA LYS A 252 -6.34 6.97 2.13
C LYS A 252 -7.76 7.52 2.26
N GLY A 253 -8.72 6.75 1.76
CA GLY A 253 -10.12 7.12 1.72
C GLY A 253 -11.02 5.90 1.57
N ILE A 254 -12.26 6.15 1.11
CA ILE A 254 -13.26 5.12 0.87
C ILE A 254 -13.80 5.29 -0.55
N LEU A 255 -13.74 4.22 -1.32
CA LEU A 255 -14.44 4.10 -2.59
C LEU A 255 -15.87 3.64 -2.31
N TYR A 256 -16.84 4.41 -2.81
CA TYR A 256 -18.26 4.14 -2.70
C TYR A 256 -18.81 3.61 -4.01
N VAL A 257 -19.54 2.50 -3.92
CA VAL A 257 -20.29 1.94 -5.05
C VAL A 257 -21.77 1.98 -4.70
N GLN A 258 -22.53 2.80 -5.41
CA GLN A 258 -23.98 2.81 -5.27
C GLN A 258 -24.59 1.69 -6.11
N ILE A 259 -25.17 0.70 -5.46
CA ILE A 259 -25.68 -0.52 -6.10
C ILE A 259 -27.06 -0.32 -6.74
N THR A 260 -27.31 -1.10 -7.78
CA THR A 260 -28.61 -1.37 -8.42
C THR A 260 -28.96 -2.85 -8.23
N PRO A 261 -30.20 -3.27 -8.57
CA PRO A 261 -30.55 -4.69 -8.59
C PRO A 261 -29.66 -5.54 -9.51
N GLU A 262 -28.99 -4.95 -10.51
CA GLU A 262 -28.17 -5.65 -11.51
C GLU A 262 -26.67 -5.48 -11.26
N THR A 263 -26.26 -4.78 -10.20
CA THR A 263 -24.84 -4.53 -9.92
C THR A 263 -24.09 -5.82 -9.64
N VAL A 264 -22.94 -5.97 -10.27
CA VAL A 264 -22.00 -7.07 -10.03
C VAL A 264 -20.64 -6.47 -9.72
N ILE A 265 -19.97 -7.00 -8.70
CA ILE A 265 -18.63 -6.57 -8.29
C ILE A 265 -17.76 -7.80 -8.11
N ASP A 266 -16.70 -7.90 -8.90
CA ASP A 266 -15.59 -8.82 -8.66
C ASP A 266 -14.45 -8.04 -7.99
N ALA A 267 -13.80 -8.63 -7.01
CA ALA A 267 -12.62 -8.08 -6.34
C ALA A 267 -11.43 -9.02 -6.56
N PHE A 268 -10.24 -8.46 -6.65
CA PHE A 268 -9.02 -9.25 -6.69
C PHE A 268 -8.71 -9.77 -5.28
N ASP A 269 -8.55 -11.08 -5.13
CA ASP A 269 -8.13 -11.72 -3.89
C ASP A 269 -6.60 -11.87 -3.88
N VAL A 270 -5.95 -11.01 -3.09
CA VAL A 270 -4.48 -11.00 -2.95
C VAL A 270 -3.96 -12.28 -2.31
N GLN A 271 -4.77 -13.02 -1.55
CA GLN A 271 -4.36 -14.31 -0.97
C GLN A 271 -4.29 -15.40 -2.04
N CYS A 272 -5.13 -15.31 -3.07
CA CYS A 272 -5.15 -16.25 -4.18
C CYS A 272 -3.84 -16.21 -5.00
N GLU A 273 -3.24 -15.04 -5.14
CA GLU A 273 -1.94 -14.86 -5.80
C GLU A 273 -0.80 -15.55 -5.03
N LEU A 274 -0.86 -15.56 -3.69
CA LEU A 274 0.12 -16.26 -2.86
C LEU A 274 0.04 -17.79 -2.98
N GLU A 275 -1.11 -18.31 -3.44
CA GLU A 275 -1.38 -19.74 -3.58
C GLU A 275 -1.15 -20.28 -5.02
N ASN A 276 -0.78 -19.41 -5.97
CA ASN A 276 -0.60 -19.72 -7.41
C ASN A 276 -1.85 -20.30 -8.10
N ASP A 277 -3.03 -19.74 -7.86
CA ASP A 277 -4.24 -20.09 -8.63
C ASP A 277 -4.36 -19.23 -9.91
N ASP A 278 -5.00 -19.78 -10.95
CA ASP A 278 -5.07 -19.19 -12.29
C ASP A 278 -6.11 -18.05 -12.41
N ASP A 279 -7.08 -17.94 -11.48
CA ASP A 279 -8.05 -16.83 -11.43
C ASP A 279 -8.24 -16.26 -10.02
N CYS A 280 -7.55 -15.16 -9.74
CA CYS A 280 -7.61 -14.46 -8.45
C CYS A 280 -8.80 -13.50 -8.33
N TRP A 281 -9.70 -13.40 -9.31
CA TRP A 281 -10.88 -12.55 -9.22
C TRP A 281 -12.04 -13.28 -8.56
N VAL A 282 -12.45 -12.82 -7.37
CA VAL A 282 -13.56 -13.41 -6.62
C VAL A 282 -14.78 -12.50 -6.64
N ARG A 283 -15.96 -13.12 -6.66
CA ARG A 283 -17.23 -12.38 -6.64
C ARG A 283 -17.46 -11.76 -5.26
N ALA A 284 -17.27 -10.45 -5.14
CA ALA A 284 -17.56 -9.71 -3.91
C ALA A 284 -19.06 -9.46 -3.73
N TYR A 285 -19.76 -9.04 -4.78
CA TYR A 285 -21.20 -8.71 -4.69
C TYR A 285 -21.97 -9.06 -5.96
N THR A 286 -23.17 -9.61 -5.79
CA THR A 286 -24.14 -9.83 -6.87
C THR A 286 -25.49 -9.25 -6.47
N GLY A 287 -26.02 -8.33 -7.29
CA GLY A 287 -27.34 -7.75 -7.13
C GLY A 287 -28.45 -8.75 -7.44
N PRO A 288 -29.63 -8.60 -6.82
CA PRO A 288 -30.71 -9.60 -6.86
C PRO A 288 -31.23 -9.97 -8.25
N MET A 289 -31.11 -9.10 -9.26
CA MET A 289 -31.51 -9.40 -10.65
C MET A 289 -30.41 -10.08 -11.47
N ALA A 290 -29.15 -9.93 -11.05
CA ALA A 290 -27.97 -10.60 -11.62
C ALA A 290 -27.71 -11.97 -10.98
N THR A 291 -28.34 -12.26 -9.84
CA THR A 291 -28.27 -13.55 -9.15
C THR A 291 -29.08 -14.62 -9.87
N GLU A 292 -28.52 -15.83 -9.96
CA GLU A 292 -29.23 -17.06 -10.32
C GLU A 292 -28.97 -18.16 -9.30
N PHE A 293 -29.81 -19.19 -9.30
CA PHE A 293 -29.67 -20.31 -8.39
C PHE A 293 -28.60 -21.28 -8.88
N ASP A 294 -27.66 -21.62 -8.01
CA ASP A 294 -26.63 -22.61 -8.32
C ASP A 294 -27.11 -24.02 -7.94
N TYR A 295 -27.72 -24.69 -8.92
CA TYR A 295 -28.16 -26.07 -8.76
C TYR A 295 -27.00 -27.06 -8.58
N GLU A 296 -25.81 -26.74 -9.08
CA GLU A 296 -24.63 -27.60 -8.95
C GLU A 296 -24.07 -27.53 -7.54
N ALA A 297 -24.03 -26.33 -6.94
CA ALA A 297 -23.69 -26.15 -5.55
C ALA A 297 -24.68 -26.89 -4.62
N LEU A 298 -26.00 -26.76 -4.85
CA LEU A 298 -27.01 -27.51 -4.10
C LEU A 298 -26.73 -29.02 -4.15
N LYS A 299 -26.46 -29.54 -5.36
CA LYS A 299 -26.15 -30.96 -5.59
C LYS A 299 -24.87 -31.38 -4.88
N ASN A 300 -23.87 -30.51 -4.84
CA ASN A 300 -22.61 -30.76 -4.14
C ASN A 300 -22.83 -30.89 -2.63
N TYR A 301 -23.53 -29.95 -2.00
CA TYR A 301 -23.88 -30.02 -0.56
C TYR A 301 -24.59 -31.33 -0.21
N ARG A 302 -25.56 -31.77 -1.03
CA ARG A 302 -26.18 -33.09 -0.84
C ARG A 302 -25.17 -34.23 -0.93
N ASN A 303 -24.33 -34.22 -1.97
CA ASN A 303 -23.35 -35.29 -2.21
C ASN A 303 -22.32 -35.41 -1.07
N VAL A 304 -21.83 -34.28 -0.54
CA VAL A 304 -20.89 -34.24 0.59
C VAL A 304 -21.49 -34.89 1.84
N LEU A 305 -22.80 -34.73 2.06
CA LEU A 305 -23.52 -35.37 3.15
C LEU A 305 -23.91 -36.84 2.87
N GLY A 306 -23.61 -37.36 1.67
CA GLY A 306 -23.93 -38.73 1.27
C GLY A 306 -25.42 -39.02 1.13
N LEU A 307 -26.26 -37.99 1.02
CA LEU A 307 -27.72 -38.13 0.98
C LEU A 307 -28.23 -38.41 -0.44
N LYS A 308 -29.30 -39.19 -0.54
CA LYS A 308 -30.06 -39.36 -1.79
C LYS A 308 -31.05 -38.21 -1.96
N GLN A 309 -31.41 -37.95 -3.22
CA GLN A 309 -32.41 -36.93 -3.56
C GLN A 309 -33.76 -37.13 -2.83
N GLN A 310 -34.17 -38.39 -2.67
CA GLN A 310 -35.36 -38.78 -1.92
C GLN A 310 -35.27 -38.35 -0.44
N GLU A 311 -34.13 -38.60 0.19
CA GLU A 311 -33.93 -38.34 1.63
C GLU A 311 -33.97 -36.84 1.92
N VAL A 312 -33.40 -36.01 1.04
CA VAL A 312 -33.50 -34.56 1.17
C VAL A 312 -34.93 -34.07 0.95
N ALA A 313 -35.60 -34.56 -0.10
CA ALA A 313 -36.98 -34.18 -0.40
C ALA A 313 -37.93 -34.50 0.77
N ASP A 314 -37.81 -35.70 1.36
CA ASP A 314 -38.60 -36.11 2.52
C ASP A 314 -38.30 -35.23 3.75
N ALA A 315 -37.03 -34.93 4.01
CA ALA A 315 -36.61 -34.12 5.15
C ALA A 315 -37.14 -32.68 5.10
N ILE A 316 -37.19 -32.07 3.91
CA ILE A 316 -37.70 -30.71 3.73
C ILE A 316 -39.21 -30.67 3.43
N GLY A 317 -39.87 -31.82 3.37
CA GLY A 317 -41.29 -31.93 3.03
C GLY A 317 -41.63 -31.47 1.61
N ALA A 318 -40.72 -31.67 0.65
CA ALA A 318 -40.92 -31.37 -0.77
C ALA A 318 -41.24 -32.64 -1.56
N ASN A 319 -41.90 -32.48 -2.71
CA ASN A 319 -42.04 -33.60 -3.64
C ASN A 319 -40.68 -33.93 -4.28
N VAL A 320 -40.34 -35.22 -4.35
CA VAL A 320 -39.06 -35.72 -4.89
C VAL A 320 -38.81 -35.24 -6.31
N ARG A 321 -39.84 -35.22 -7.15
CA ARG A 321 -39.73 -34.73 -8.53
C ARG A 321 -39.44 -33.23 -8.57
N THR A 322 -39.96 -32.47 -7.62
CA THR A 322 -39.65 -31.04 -7.49
C THR A 322 -38.19 -30.84 -7.10
N TYR A 323 -37.69 -31.60 -6.11
CA TYR A 323 -36.28 -31.54 -5.72
C TYR A 323 -35.33 -31.92 -6.86
N GLN A 324 -35.67 -32.97 -7.62
CA GLN A 324 -34.92 -33.39 -8.82
C GLN A 324 -34.80 -32.28 -9.86
N LYS A 325 -35.88 -31.51 -10.07
CA LYS A 325 -35.88 -30.36 -10.98
C LYS A 325 -35.02 -29.20 -10.49
N TRP A 326 -34.88 -29.03 -9.18
CA TRP A 326 -33.96 -28.05 -8.63
C TRP A 326 -32.51 -28.45 -8.88
N GLU A 327 -32.13 -29.70 -8.60
CA GLU A 327 -30.76 -30.20 -8.86
C GLU A 327 -30.42 -30.38 -10.35
N SER A 328 -31.41 -30.36 -11.26
CA SER A 328 -31.20 -30.37 -12.71
C SER A 328 -31.19 -28.97 -13.33
N GLY A 329 -31.46 -27.92 -12.55
CA GLY A 329 -31.56 -26.55 -13.05
C GLY A 329 -32.83 -26.24 -13.84
N GLU A 330 -33.80 -27.18 -13.92
CA GLU A 330 -35.08 -26.96 -14.61
C GLU A 330 -35.97 -25.92 -13.91
N THR A 331 -35.89 -25.84 -12.59
CA THR A 331 -36.65 -24.88 -11.76
C THR A 331 -35.83 -24.44 -10.57
N THR A 332 -36.25 -23.38 -9.87
CA THR A 332 -35.62 -22.88 -8.65
C THR A 332 -36.54 -23.06 -7.43
N PRO A 333 -35.98 -23.30 -6.23
CA PRO A 333 -36.77 -23.36 -5.01
C PRO A 333 -37.34 -21.97 -4.68
N ASP A 334 -38.55 -21.93 -4.14
CA ASP A 334 -39.08 -20.71 -3.52
C ASP A 334 -38.36 -20.42 -2.19
N GLY A 335 -38.60 -19.24 -1.62
CA GLY A 335 -37.94 -18.83 -0.38
C GLY A 335 -38.18 -19.78 0.80
N THR A 336 -39.33 -20.47 0.86
CA THR A 336 -39.63 -21.41 1.95
C THR A 336 -38.79 -22.68 1.82
N ASN A 337 -38.74 -23.24 0.60
CA ASN A 337 -37.96 -24.44 0.33
C ASN A 337 -36.47 -24.16 0.40
N LEU A 338 -36.01 -22.99 -0.03
CA LEU A 338 -34.61 -22.58 0.11
C LEU A 338 -34.18 -22.54 1.58
N LEU A 339 -34.98 -21.94 2.47
CA LEU A 339 -34.68 -21.92 3.91
C LEU A 339 -34.59 -23.34 4.51
N ARG A 340 -35.48 -24.25 4.08
CA ARG A 340 -35.45 -25.66 4.53
C ARG A 340 -34.22 -26.39 4.01
N LEU A 341 -33.87 -26.19 2.75
CA LEU A 341 -32.66 -26.74 2.13
C LEU A 341 -31.41 -26.26 2.86
N MET A 342 -31.30 -24.96 3.10
CA MET A 342 -30.15 -24.37 3.78
C MET A 342 -30.00 -24.93 5.20
N ASN A 343 -31.11 -25.07 5.93
CA ASN A 343 -31.09 -25.67 7.27
C ASN A 343 -30.67 -27.14 7.25
N TRP A 344 -31.27 -27.96 6.39
CA TRP A 344 -31.04 -29.40 6.37
C TRP A 344 -29.66 -29.79 5.81
N LEU A 345 -29.21 -29.10 4.76
CA LEU A 345 -27.92 -29.35 4.11
C LEU A 345 -26.77 -28.57 4.74
N ASN A 346 -27.01 -27.86 5.85
CA ASN A 346 -26.04 -27.04 6.57
C ASN A 346 -25.34 -26.02 5.65
N ILE A 347 -26.12 -25.33 4.81
CA ILE A 347 -25.64 -24.29 3.91
C ILE A 347 -25.59 -22.99 4.71
N PRO A 348 -24.40 -22.42 4.97
CA PRO A 348 -24.24 -21.36 5.95
C PRO A 348 -24.92 -20.05 5.57
N ASN A 349 -25.02 -19.74 4.27
CA ASN A 349 -25.63 -18.51 3.77
C ASN A 349 -26.14 -18.69 2.33
N VAL A 350 -26.94 -17.74 1.84
CA VAL A 350 -27.57 -17.84 0.52
C VAL A 350 -26.57 -17.76 -0.64
N HIS A 351 -25.42 -17.12 -0.43
CA HIS A 351 -24.40 -16.93 -1.47
C HIS A 351 -23.79 -18.26 -1.94
N GLU A 352 -23.78 -19.28 -1.07
CA GLU A 352 -23.29 -20.64 -1.34
C GLU A 352 -24.13 -21.44 -2.36
N VAL A 353 -25.37 -21.02 -2.62
CA VAL A 353 -26.29 -21.68 -3.56
C VAL A 353 -26.82 -20.71 -4.60
N THR A 354 -26.09 -19.62 -4.80
CA THR A 354 -26.35 -18.68 -5.87
C THR A 354 -25.10 -18.47 -6.69
N LYS A 355 -25.26 -18.48 -7.99
CA LYS A 355 -24.24 -18.03 -8.93
C LYS A 355 -24.78 -16.86 -9.73
N TRP A 356 -24.09 -16.47 -10.78
CA TRP A 356 -24.45 -15.30 -11.57
C TRP A 356 -24.78 -15.69 -13.00
N LYS A 357 -25.67 -14.90 -13.59
CA LYS A 357 -26.10 -15.04 -15.00
C LYS A 357 -25.00 -14.71 -16.00
#